data_AF-A0A832BVS3-F1
#
_entry.id   AF-A0A832BVS3-F1
#
_cell.length_a   1.000
_cell.length_b   1.000
_cell.length_c   1.000
_cell.angle_alpha   90.00
_cell.angle_beta   90.00
_cell.angle_gamma   90.00
#
_symmetry.space_group_name_H-M   'P 1'
#
loop_
_entity.id
_entity.type
_entity.pdbx_description
1 polymer ?
#
loop_
_entity_poly.entity_id
_entity_poly.type
_entity_poly.pdbx_seq_one_letter_code
_entity_poly.pdbx_strand_id
1 'polypeptide(L)'
;MSLFRLLHRALTPRPLALSGDLAVFASPLSILPPREEVRGFFLGLDDIGREVYINPAALPSMHGIIVGTTGSGKSTLARHLVLEAIEQGIPAWVIDPHGERSYRRLFTIGIDLGEDKVNVFHAPGWQVSELAGELASYLEHVYSLRGARFHFRELLRRCFENLSLDELARYDHLPEVKRLREDLEKLHGEGGATIDSLAEKSMYFTFPKLFSREFKELASLILLLLLQGYRRTLGERHRLELMVILEEAHFLAPYLLDLYKEVRKFGYGVIAVTQLPRELDPLLYQLAGFVIALSGTESYVNDISLLFSLTPDERDHILYKVHGAALLVRQGDPRPRKVMLKPRREALAQE
;
A
#
# COMPACT_ATOMS: atom_id res chain seq x y z
N MET A 1 -31.17 -69.82 12.03
CA MET A 1 -30.66 -68.49 11.64
C MET A 1 -31.29 -68.11 10.32
N SER A 2 -32.37 -67.31 10.35
CA SER A 2 -33.25 -67.11 9.19
C SER A 2 -32.56 -66.34 8.05
N LEU A 3 -32.92 -66.74 6.82
CA LEU A 3 -32.53 -66.19 5.52
C LEU A 3 -32.53 -64.64 5.46
N PHE A 4 -33.38 -64.02 6.28
CA PHE A 4 -33.50 -62.58 6.46
C PHE A 4 -32.20 -61.90 6.92
N ARG A 5 -31.44 -62.52 7.86
CA ARG A 5 -30.16 -61.94 8.31
C ARG A 5 -29.06 -62.04 7.25
N LEU A 6 -29.12 -63.04 6.38
CA LEU A 6 -28.15 -63.22 5.30
C LEU A 6 -28.38 -62.18 4.18
N LEU A 7 -29.65 -61.99 3.80
CA LEU A 7 -30.06 -60.99 2.79
C LEU A 7 -29.81 -59.56 3.28
N HIS A 8 -30.07 -59.26 4.55
CA HIS A 8 -29.83 -57.92 5.08
C HIS A 8 -28.34 -57.54 5.12
N ARG A 9 -27.45 -58.53 5.27
CA ARG A 9 -25.99 -58.35 5.25
C ARG A 9 -25.41 -58.20 3.83
N ALA A 10 -26.11 -58.71 2.82
CA ALA A 10 -25.73 -58.59 1.41
C ALA A 10 -26.27 -57.29 0.76
N LEU A 11 -27.41 -56.79 1.24
CA LEU A 11 -28.09 -55.61 0.71
C LEU A 11 -27.85 -54.32 1.50
N THR A 12 -27.13 -54.38 2.63
CA THR A 12 -26.65 -53.16 3.29
C THR A 12 -25.39 -52.69 2.54
N PRO A 13 -25.42 -51.52 1.89
CA PRO A 13 -24.20 -50.95 1.36
C PRO A 13 -23.26 -50.79 2.55
N ARG A 14 -22.11 -51.47 2.51
CA ARG A 14 -21.02 -51.10 3.40
C ARG A 14 -20.78 -49.62 3.13
N PRO A 15 -20.80 -48.73 4.13
CA PRO A 15 -20.15 -47.46 3.94
C PRO A 15 -18.68 -47.83 3.70
N LEU A 16 -18.29 -47.88 2.43
CA LEU A 16 -16.93 -47.55 2.07
C LEU A 16 -16.80 -46.14 2.61
N ALA A 17 -16.20 -46.03 3.79
CA ALA A 17 -15.67 -44.78 4.25
C ALA A 17 -14.71 -44.34 3.13
N LEU A 18 -15.22 -43.49 2.23
CA LEU A 18 -14.41 -42.51 1.54
C LEU A 18 -14.03 -41.46 2.59
N SER A 19 -13.37 -41.92 3.66
CA SER A 19 -12.71 -41.04 4.59
C SER A 19 -11.55 -40.45 3.81
N GLY A 20 -11.56 -39.12 3.69
CA GLY A 20 -10.40 -38.35 3.22
C GLY A 20 -9.10 -38.69 3.98
N ASP A 21 -9.21 -39.41 5.11
CA ASP A 21 -8.12 -39.98 5.89
C ASP A 21 -7.21 -40.94 5.11
N LEU A 22 -7.73 -41.64 4.09
CA LEU A 22 -6.89 -42.49 3.22
C LEU A 22 -6.36 -41.75 1.98
N ALA A 23 -6.87 -40.56 1.66
CA ALA A 23 -6.38 -39.78 0.51
C ALA A 23 -4.89 -39.40 0.69
N VAL A 24 -4.48 -39.10 1.94
CA VAL A 24 -3.09 -38.82 2.31
C VAL A 24 -2.15 -39.99 1.99
N PHE A 25 -2.64 -41.24 2.06
CA PHE A 25 -1.85 -42.44 1.79
C PHE A 25 -2.03 -42.99 0.36
N ALA A 26 -3.14 -42.65 -0.32
CA ALA A 26 -3.49 -43.21 -1.62
C ALA A 26 -2.88 -42.45 -2.81
N SER A 27 -2.34 -41.25 -2.60
CA SER A 27 -1.69 -40.52 -3.69
C SER A 27 -0.61 -39.56 -3.17
N PRO A 28 0.66 -39.75 -3.54
CA PRO A 28 1.70 -38.72 -3.39
C PRO A 28 1.34 -37.41 -4.11
N LEU A 29 0.31 -37.40 -4.95
CA LEU A 29 -0.18 -36.25 -5.71
C LEU A 29 -1.35 -35.51 -5.03
N SER A 30 -1.89 -35.96 -3.90
CA SER A 30 -3.01 -35.25 -3.22
C SER A 30 -2.58 -34.06 -2.37
N ILE A 31 -1.29 -33.94 -2.07
CA ILE A 31 -0.69 -32.72 -1.52
C ILE A 31 0.10 -32.05 -2.65
N LEU A 32 -0.58 -31.70 -3.75
CA LEU A 32 0.02 -30.80 -4.71
C LEU A 32 0.04 -29.41 -4.06
N PRO A 33 1.23 -28.86 -3.78
CA PRO A 33 1.30 -27.52 -3.25
C PRO A 33 0.66 -26.57 -4.28
N PRO A 34 0.01 -25.49 -3.84
CA PRO A 34 -0.67 -24.58 -4.75
C PRO A 34 0.30 -24.08 -5.83
N ARG A 35 -0.23 -23.89 -7.04
CA ARG A 35 0.55 -23.29 -8.14
C ARG A 35 1.04 -21.93 -7.69
N GLU A 36 2.35 -21.74 -7.78
CA GLU A 36 2.96 -20.43 -7.58
C GLU A 36 3.14 -19.74 -8.93
N GLU A 37 3.21 -18.41 -8.86
CA GLU A 37 3.58 -17.57 -9.99
C GLU A 37 5.02 -17.87 -10.39
N VAL A 38 5.31 -17.86 -11.69
CA VAL A 38 6.65 -18.15 -12.24
C VAL A 38 7.40 -16.85 -12.60
N ARG A 39 6.73 -15.71 -12.45
CA ARG A 39 7.24 -14.38 -12.83
C ARG A 39 6.58 -13.30 -11.98
N GLY A 40 7.21 -12.13 -11.92
CA GLY A 40 6.73 -10.98 -11.15
C GLY A 40 7.86 -10.40 -10.32
N PHE A 41 7.52 -9.68 -9.26
CA PHE A 41 8.47 -9.22 -8.25
C PHE A 41 8.81 -10.39 -7.35
N PHE A 42 10.07 -10.79 -7.35
CA PHE A 42 10.55 -11.83 -6.45
C PHE A 42 10.41 -11.35 -5.00
N LEU A 43 10.06 -12.28 -4.10
CA LEU A 43 9.98 -12.00 -2.66
C LEU A 43 10.93 -12.87 -1.84
N GLY A 44 11.05 -14.15 -2.21
CA GLY A 44 11.71 -15.14 -1.38
C GLY A 44 11.31 -16.56 -1.71
N LEU A 45 11.46 -17.44 -0.72
CA LEU A 45 11.20 -18.87 -0.87
C LEU A 45 10.06 -19.31 0.04
N ASP A 46 9.24 -20.25 -0.40
CA ASP A 46 8.26 -20.93 0.46
C ASP A 46 8.91 -22.01 1.35
N ASP A 47 8.10 -22.72 2.12
CA ASP A 47 8.53 -23.77 3.06
C ASP A 47 9.14 -25.01 2.38
N ILE A 48 8.91 -25.20 1.08
CA ILE A 48 9.52 -26.27 0.27
C ILE A 48 10.59 -25.74 -0.70
N GLY A 49 11.00 -24.48 -0.53
CA GLY A 49 12.12 -23.87 -1.27
C GLY A 49 11.77 -23.38 -2.68
N ARG A 50 10.49 -23.25 -3.03
CA ARG A 50 10.05 -22.66 -4.31
C ARG A 50 10.08 -21.15 -4.24
N GLU A 51 10.42 -20.52 -5.35
CA GLU A 51 10.41 -19.06 -5.47
C GLU A 51 8.98 -18.53 -5.41
N VAL A 52 8.79 -17.47 -4.64
CA VAL A 52 7.50 -16.79 -4.46
C VAL A 52 7.58 -15.41 -5.09
N TYR A 53 6.61 -15.12 -5.96
CA TYR A 53 6.52 -13.85 -6.69
C TYR A 53 5.19 -13.12 -6.43
N ILE A 54 5.22 -11.80 -6.48
CA ILE A 54 4.03 -10.96 -6.70
C ILE A 54 3.98 -10.63 -8.18
N ASN A 55 3.00 -11.18 -8.89
CA ASN A 55 2.83 -10.93 -10.32
C ASN A 55 1.84 -9.78 -10.58
N PRO A 56 2.29 -8.61 -11.04
CA PRO A 56 1.41 -7.46 -11.27
C PRO A 56 0.31 -7.68 -12.29
N ALA A 57 0.54 -8.60 -13.24
CA ALA A 57 -0.43 -8.91 -14.29
C ALA A 57 -1.48 -9.93 -13.86
N ALA A 58 -1.23 -10.67 -12.77
CA ALA A 58 -2.17 -11.67 -12.25
C ALA A 58 -3.08 -11.13 -11.15
N LEU A 59 -2.71 -10.00 -10.53
CA LEU A 59 -3.48 -9.41 -9.45
C LEU A 59 -4.60 -8.51 -9.98
N PRO A 60 -5.76 -8.46 -9.29
CA PRO A 60 -6.88 -7.62 -9.71
C PRO A 60 -6.57 -6.12 -9.57
N SER A 61 -5.65 -5.78 -8.65
CA SER A 61 -5.03 -4.48 -8.46
C SER A 61 -3.62 -4.68 -7.93
N MET A 62 -2.72 -3.73 -8.19
CA MET A 62 -1.40 -3.69 -7.55
C MET A 62 -1.36 -2.88 -6.26
N HIS A 63 -2.54 -2.56 -5.70
CA HIS A 63 -2.58 -2.07 -4.33
C HIS A 63 -2.05 -3.13 -3.37
N GLY A 64 -1.11 -2.74 -2.52
CA GLY A 64 -0.45 -3.64 -1.58
C GLY A 64 -0.54 -3.10 -0.16
N ILE A 65 -0.42 -3.97 0.84
CA ILE A 65 -0.20 -3.56 2.22
C ILE A 65 0.98 -4.35 2.77
N ILE A 66 1.97 -3.66 3.33
CA ILE A 66 3.06 -4.26 4.10
C ILE A 66 2.85 -3.85 5.55
N VAL A 67 2.72 -4.85 6.43
CA VAL A 67 2.45 -4.63 7.84
C VAL A 67 3.43 -5.40 8.70
N GLY A 68 3.89 -4.83 9.80
CA GLY A 68 4.91 -5.46 10.65
C GLY A 68 5.42 -4.55 11.75
N THR A 69 5.83 -5.11 12.88
CA THR A 69 6.34 -4.31 14.01
C THR A 69 7.64 -3.57 13.67
N THR A 70 8.06 -2.62 14.50
CA THR A 70 9.37 -1.96 14.36
C THR A 70 10.51 -3.00 14.32
N GLY A 71 11.44 -2.82 13.38
CA GLY A 71 12.57 -3.76 13.19
C GLY A 71 12.23 -5.07 12.46
N SER A 72 10.99 -5.31 12.05
CA SER A 72 10.59 -6.53 11.32
C SER A 72 11.12 -6.62 9.88
N GLY A 73 11.65 -5.52 9.33
CA GLY A 73 12.16 -5.46 7.95
C GLY A 73 11.22 -4.82 6.92
N LYS A 74 10.18 -4.09 7.35
CA LYS A 74 9.24 -3.37 6.45
C LYS A 74 9.94 -2.53 5.39
N SER A 75 10.78 -1.57 5.79
CA SER A 75 11.49 -0.70 4.86
C SER A 75 12.48 -1.46 3.98
N THR A 76 13.06 -2.56 4.49
CA THR A 76 13.91 -3.45 3.68
C THR A 76 13.10 -4.13 2.57
N LEU A 77 11.91 -4.61 2.89
CA LEU A 77 11.01 -5.23 1.93
C LEU A 77 10.48 -4.21 0.92
N ALA A 78 10.09 -3.02 1.36
CA ALA A 78 9.64 -1.96 0.46
C ALA A 78 10.75 -1.52 -0.51
N ARG A 79 11.99 -1.34 -0.03
CA ARG A 79 13.17 -1.14 -0.89
C ARG A 79 13.40 -2.29 -1.87
N HIS A 80 13.21 -3.52 -1.43
CA HIS A 80 13.32 -4.69 -2.31
C HIS A 80 12.29 -4.63 -3.45
N LEU A 81 11.03 -4.33 -3.15
CA LEU A 81 9.98 -4.20 -4.17
C LEU A 81 10.23 -3.03 -5.13
N VAL A 82 10.77 -1.92 -4.64
CA VAL A 82 11.22 -0.80 -5.50
C VAL A 82 12.28 -1.26 -6.50
N LEU A 83 13.28 -2.02 -6.05
CA LEU A 83 14.32 -2.56 -6.94
C LEU A 83 13.75 -3.54 -7.97
N GLU A 84 12.83 -4.41 -7.56
CA GLU A 84 12.14 -5.34 -8.48
C GLU A 84 11.34 -4.58 -9.54
N ALA A 85 10.66 -3.49 -9.16
CA ALA A 85 9.91 -2.66 -10.09
C ALA A 85 10.83 -1.96 -11.09
N ILE A 86 11.90 -1.32 -10.61
CA ILE A 86 12.84 -0.58 -11.45
C ILE A 86 13.55 -1.51 -12.45
N GLU A 87 13.95 -2.71 -12.02
CA GLU A 87 14.58 -3.71 -12.90
C GLU A 87 13.64 -4.17 -14.03
N GLN A 88 12.33 -4.15 -13.78
CA GLN A 88 11.29 -4.45 -14.78
C GLN A 88 10.86 -3.21 -15.59
N GLY A 89 11.58 -2.08 -15.44
CA GLY A 89 11.29 -0.84 -16.16
C GLY A 89 10.06 -0.10 -15.67
N ILE A 90 9.59 -0.40 -14.46
CA ILE A 90 8.45 0.26 -13.83
C ILE A 90 8.99 1.35 -12.88
N PRO A 91 8.74 2.64 -13.16
CA PRO A 91 9.07 3.72 -12.24
C PRO A 91 8.48 3.49 -10.85
N ALA A 92 9.20 3.95 -9.82
CA ALA A 92 8.77 3.80 -8.43
C ALA A 92 8.85 5.14 -7.69
N TRP A 93 7.82 5.45 -6.91
CA TRP A 93 7.80 6.54 -5.95
C TRP A 93 7.88 5.97 -4.55
N VAL A 94 8.64 6.63 -3.69
CA VAL A 94 8.61 6.38 -2.25
C VAL A 94 8.33 7.70 -1.55
N ILE A 95 7.24 7.77 -0.79
CA ILE A 95 6.91 8.91 0.06
C ILE A 95 7.23 8.51 1.50
N ASP A 96 8.23 9.17 2.09
CA ASP A 96 8.78 8.81 3.39
C ASP A 96 8.84 10.01 4.35
N PRO A 97 7.85 10.12 5.26
CA PRO A 97 7.77 11.14 6.30
C PRO A 97 8.98 11.23 7.25
N HIS A 98 9.76 10.16 7.38
CA HIS A 98 10.88 10.05 8.33
C HIS A 98 12.25 10.18 7.66
N GLY A 99 12.33 10.01 6.34
CA GLY A 99 13.55 10.21 5.56
C GLY A 99 14.64 9.18 5.86
N GLU A 100 14.33 7.89 5.75
CA GLU A 100 15.29 6.81 5.88
C GLU A 100 16.38 6.92 4.80
N ARG A 101 17.61 7.23 5.24
CA ARG A 101 18.78 7.43 4.36
C ARG A 101 19.02 6.28 3.39
N SER A 102 18.62 5.07 3.76
CA SER A 102 18.81 3.87 2.94
C SER A 102 18.12 3.96 1.58
N TYR A 103 16.97 4.64 1.48
CA TYR A 103 16.27 4.85 0.22
C TYR A 103 17.05 5.72 -0.75
N ARG A 104 17.79 6.73 -0.27
CA ARG A 104 18.51 7.69 -1.13
C ARG A 104 19.47 7.05 -2.12
N ARG A 105 20.01 5.87 -1.78
CA ARG A 105 20.93 5.11 -2.66
C ARG A 105 20.23 4.45 -3.85
N LEU A 106 18.93 4.23 -3.76
CA LEU A 106 18.13 3.55 -4.78
C LEU A 106 17.58 4.50 -5.84
N PHE A 107 17.63 5.81 -5.58
CA PHE A 107 17.05 6.83 -6.43
C PHE A 107 18.12 7.81 -6.89
N THR A 108 18.14 8.09 -8.19
CA THR A 108 18.99 9.15 -8.76
C THR A 108 18.46 10.54 -8.41
N ILE A 109 17.15 10.67 -8.20
CA ILE A 109 16.46 11.93 -7.96
C ILE A 109 15.64 11.80 -6.67
N GLY A 110 15.94 12.65 -5.69
CA GLY A 110 15.15 12.83 -4.48
C GLY A 110 14.63 14.27 -4.42
N ILE A 111 13.46 14.45 -3.82
CA ILE A 111 12.83 15.75 -3.57
C ILE A 111 12.56 15.85 -2.07
N ASP A 112 13.08 16.90 -1.44
CA ASP A 112 12.75 17.22 -0.06
C ASP A 112 11.56 18.20 -0.03
N LEU A 113 10.36 17.66 0.20
CA LEU A 113 9.12 18.42 0.16
C LEU A 113 9.09 19.46 1.28
N GLY A 114 9.18 20.74 0.89
CA GLY A 114 9.30 21.88 1.80
C GLY A 114 10.52 22.74 1.51
N GLU A 115 11.62 22.12 1.06
CA GLU A 115 12.80 22.80 0.52
C GLU A 115 12.69 22.90 -1.00
N ASP A 116 12.42 21.78 -1.65
CA ASP A 116 12.09 21.69 -3.07
C ASP A 116 10.62 22.02 -3.31
N LYS A 117 10.35 22.83 -4.33
CA LYS A 117 8.99 23.29 -4.67
C LYS A 117 8.33 22.42 -5.72
N VAL A 118 7.04 22.17 -5.54
CA VAL A 118 6.15 21.53 -6.52
C VAL A 118 5.13 22.56 -6.98
N ASN A 119 4.76 22.56 -8.26
CA ASN A 119 3.66 23.41 -8.70
C ASN A 119 2.31 22.77 -8.36
N VAL A 120 1.81 23.06 -7.14
CA VAL A 120 0.51 22.59 -6.63
C VAL A 120 -0.67 23.00 -7.53
N PHE A 121 -0.55 24.12 -8.26
CA PHE A 121 -1.62 24.58 -9.16
C PHE A 121 -1.59 23.88 -10.52
N HIS A 122 -0.50 23.19 -10.88
CA HIS A 122 -0.46 22.32 -12.05
C HIS A 122 -1.13 20.97 -11.72
N ALA A 123 -2.46 20.98 -11.75
CA ALA A 123 -3.31 19.86 -11.38
C ALA A 123 -4.11 19.30 -12.58
N PRO A 124 -3.42 18.67 -13.56
CA PRO A 124 -4.10 18.11 -14.74
C PRO A 124 -5.13 17.05 -14.34
N GLY A 125 -6.19 16.91 -15.14
CA GLY A 125 -7.21 15.88 -14.96
C GLY A 125 -8.25 16.12 -13.85
N TRP A 126 -8.15 17.24 -13.15
CA TRP A 126 -9.14 17.69 -12.18
C TRP A 126 -9.95 18.87 -12.71
N GLN A 127 -11.25 18.90 -12.41
CA GLN A 127 -11.98 20.16 -12.40
C GLN A 127 -11.64 20.93 -11.12
N VAL A 128 -11.46 22.25 -11.21
CA VAL A 128 -11.07 23.09 -10.07
C VAL A 128 -12.02 22.92 -8.88
N SER A 129 -13.33 22.87 -9.12
CA SER A 129 -14.33 22.67 -8.07
C SER A 129 -14.32 21.29 -7.42
N GLU A 130 -13.85 20.27 -8.16
CA GLU A 130 -13.69 18.90 -7.70
C GLU A 130 -12.46 18.81 -6.80
N LEU A 131 -11.29 19.23 -7.29
CA LEU A 131 -10.04 19.24 -6.52
C LEU A 131 -10.15 20.07 -5.25
N ALA A 132 -10.74 21.26 -5.32
CA ALA A 132 -10.97 22.09 -4.14
C ALA A 132 -11.91 21.41 -3.13
N GLY A 133 -12.90 20.65 -3.62
CA GLY A 133 -13.83 19.89 -2.77
C GLY A 133 -13.18 18.70 -2.07
N GLU A 134 -12.33 17.97 -2.79
CA GLU A 134 -11.52 16.86 -2.26
C GLU A 134 -10.51 17.37 -1.24
N LEU A 135 -9.67 18.34 -1.62
CA LEU A 135 -8.66 18.90 -0.72
C LEU A 135 -9.30 19.47 0.54
N ALA A 136 -10.43 20.21 0.43
CA ALA A 136 -11.14 20.71 1.61
C ALA A 136 -11.68 19.60 2.53
N SER A 137 -12.12 18.46 1.97
CA SER A 137 -12.57 17.31 2.75
C SER A 137 -11.43 16.73 3.60
N TYR A 138 -10.25 16.60 3.00
CA TYR A 138 -9.09 16.08 3.71
C TYR A 138 -8.49 17.09 4.69
N LEU A 139 -8.50 18.39 4.38
CA LEU A 139 -8.04 19.43 5.29
C LEU A 139 -8.79 19.45 6.63
N GLU A 140 -10.10 19.18 6.60
CA GLU A 140 -10.90 19.01 7.81
C GLU A 140 -10.37 17.89 8.71
N HIS A 141 -9.82 16.82 8.13
CA HIS A 141 -9.18 15.72 8.85
C HIS A 141 -7.77 16.11 9.33
N VAL A 142 -6.91 16.59 8.41
CA VAL A 142 -5.51 16.94 8.68
C VAL A 142 -5.38 17.97 9.80
N TYR A 143 -6.22 19.01 9.76
CA TYR A 143 -6.18 20.10 10.75
C TYR A 143 -7.25 19.98 11.83
N SER A 144 -8.07 18.92 11.82
CA SER A 144 -9.17 18.70 12.79
C SER A 144 -10.20 19.84 12.85
N LEU A 145 -10.51 20.45 11.70
CA LEU A 145 -11.34 21.65 11.57
C LEU A 145 -12.79 21.33 11.17
N ARG A 146 -13.54 20.76 12.12
CA ARG A 146 -14.90 20.30 11.86
C ARG A 146 -15.83 21.42 11.35
N GLY A 147 -16.55 21.15 10.27
CA GLY A 147 -17.51 22.07 9.66
C GLY A 147 -16.90 23.15 8.76
N ALA A 148 -15.57 23.23 8.65
CA ALA A 148 -14.89 24.24 7.84
C ALA A 148 -14.84 23.88 6.33
N ARG A 149 -15.26 22.67 5.95
CA ARG A 149 -15.15 22.14 4.57
C ARG A 149 -15.68 23.08 3.50
N PHE A 150 -16.87 23.66 3.68
CA PHE A 150 -17.47 24.55 2.68
C PHE A 150 -16.67 25.84 2.51
N HIS A 151 -16.14 26.40 3.60
CA HIS A 151 -15.31 27.59 3.57
C HIS A 151 -13.97 27.32 2.89
N PHE A 152 -13.28 26.24 3.27
CA PHE A 152 -12.02 25.85 2.62
C PHE A 152 -12.22 25.53 1.15
N ARG A 153 -13.31 24.84 0.78
CA ARG A 153 -13.60 24.54 -0.62
C ARG A 153 -13.69 25.82 -1.45
N GLU A 154 -14.39 26.84 -0.99
CA GLU A 154 -14.53 28.10 -1.73
C GLU A 154 -13.21 28.88 -1.80
N LEU A 155 -12.45 28.94 -0.70
CA LEU A 155 -11.14 29.60 -0.69
C LEU A 155 -10.16 28.91 -1.64
N LEU A 156 -10.06 27.58 -1.56
CA LEU A 156 -9.20 26.79 -2.43
C LEU A 156 -9.62 26.90 -3.89
N ARG A 157 -10.93 26.86 -4.18
CA ARG A 157 -11.45 27.04 -5.55
C ARG A 157 -10.90 28.33 -6.16
N ARG A 158 -10.96 29.45 -5.44
CA ARG A 158 -10.40 30.73 -5.90
C ARG A 158 -8.88 30.70 -6.03
N CYS A 159 -8.18 30.02 -5.12
CA CYS A 159 -6.72 29.86 -5.23
C CYS A 159 -6.33 29.12 -6.51
N PHE A 160 -7.02 28.02 -6.82
CA PHE A 160 -6.80 27.23 -8.04
C PHE A 160 -7.23 27.97 -9.31
N GLU A 161 -8.31 28.78 -9.26
CA GLU A 161 -8.73 29.62 -10.40
C GLU A 161 -7.72 30.74 -10.70
N ASN A 162 -7.18 31.38 -9.66
CA ASN A 162 -6.23 32.47 -9.78
C ASN A 162 -4.77 32.00 -9.85
N LEU A 163 -4.52 30.69 -9.68
CA LEU A 163 -3.19 30.10 -9.57
C LEU A 163 -2.31 30.81 -8.52
N SER A 164 -2.93 31.24 -7.40
CA SER A 164 -2.26 32.02 -6.35
C SER A 164 -2.82 31.69 -4.96
N LEU A 165 -1.97 31.81 -3.94
CA LEU A 165 -2.35 31.67 -2.52
C LEU A 165 -2.83 33.00 -1.89
N ASP A 166 -2.86 34.10 -2.66
CA ASP A 166 -3.23 35.44 -2.17
C ASP A 166 -4.64 35.49 -1.57
N GLU A 167 -5.55 34.65 -2.06
CA GLU A 167 -6.91 34.55 -1.51
C GLU A 167 -6.91 34.07 -0.06
N LEU A 168 -5.98 33.18 0.33
CA LEU A 168 -5.81 32.75 1.72
C LEU A 168 -5.20 33.87 2.57
N ALA A 169 -4.28 34.66 2.01
CA ALA A 169 -3.59 35.73 2.74
C ALA A 169 -4.55 36.81 3.27
N ARG A 170 -5.68 37.03 2.59
CA ARG A 170 -6.76 37.93 3.05
C ARG A 170 -7.38 37.50 4.38
N TYR A 171 -7.25 36.22 4.74
CA TYR A 171 -7.82 35.61 5.94
C TYR A 171 -6.76 35.20 6.95
N ASP A 172 -5.55 35.77 6.88
CA ASP A 172 -4.44 35.49 7.82
C ASP A 172 -4.76 35.80 9.30
N HIS A 173 -5.81 36.57 9.56
CA HIS A 173 -6.32 36.81 10.91
C HIS A 173 -6.96 35.55 11.53
N LEU A 174 -7.33 34.56 10.71
CA LEU A 174 -7.80 33.25 11.15
C LEU A 174 -6.60 32.29 11.24
N PRO A 175 -6.23 31.81 12.45
CA PRO A 175 -5.04 30.98 12.64
C PRO A 175 -5.00 29.73 11.77
N GLU A 176 -6.15 29.12 11.53
CA GLU A 176 -6.30 27.91 10.71
C GLU A 176 -5.97 28.17 9.24
N VAL A 177 -6.46 29.29 8.71
CA VAL A 177 -6.24 29.68 7.31
C VAL A 177 -4.81 30.13 7.10
N LYS A 178 -4.26 30.90 8.06
CA LYS A 178 -2.85 31.28 8.06
C LYS A 178 -1.94 30.06 8.05
N ARG A 179 -2.20 29.08 8.91
CA ARG A 179 -1.42 27.83 8.97
C ARG A 179 -1.48 27.06 7.66
N LEU A 180 -2.69 26.91 7.07
CA LEU A 180 -2.86 26.28 5.76
C LEU A 180 -2.05 27.01 4.68
N ARG A 181 -2.12 28.35 4.63
CA ARG A 181 -1.36 29.14 3.65
C ARG A 181 0.14 28.90 3.81
N GLU A 182 0.67 29.00 5.02
CA GLU A 182 2.10 28.78 5.30
C GLU A 182 2.55 27.37 4.91
N ASP A 183 1.72 26.35 5.15
CA ASP A 183 2.01 24.98 4.74
C ASP A 183 1.94 24.81 3.22
N LEU A 184 0.98 25.44 2.53
CA LEU A 184 0.92 25.46 1.07
C LEU A 184 2.10 26.22 0.45
N GLU A 185 2.57 27.32 1.04
CA GLU A 185 3.74 28.09 0.58
C GLU A 185 5.05 27.30 0.72
N LYS A 186 5.15 26.44 1.73
CA LYS A 186 6.31 25.52 1.87
C LYS A 186 6.36 24.53 0.72
N LEU A 187 5.21 24.05 0.23
CA LEU A 187 5.14 23.06 -0.84
C LEU A 187 5.14 23.70 -2.24
N HIS A 188 4.40 24.80 -2.41
CA HIS A 188 4.11 25.42 -3.69
C HIS A 188 5.23 26.37 -4.16
N GLY A 189 5.52 26.31 -5.46
CA GLY A 189 6.22 27.38 -6.18
C GLY A 189 5.83 27.39 -7.65
N GLU A 190 5.70 28.58 -8.24
CA GLU A 190 5.29 28.76 -9.65
C GLU A 190 6.23 28.04 -10.63
N GLY A 191 7.54 28.14 -10.39
CA GLY A 191 8.58 27.41 -11.11
C GLY A 191 8.92 26.03 -10.51
N GLY A 192 8.09 25.53 -9.58
CA GLY A 192 8.27 24.22 -8.97
C GLY A 192 8.04 23.07 -9.96
N ALA A 193 8.51 21.87 -9.60
CA ALA A 193 8.34 20.69 -10.44
C ALA A 193 6.84 20.40 -10.70
N THR A 194 6.48 20.09 -11.94
CA THR A 194 5.12 19.71 -12.30
C THR A 194 4.91 18.22 -12.13
N ILE A 195 3.67 17.79 -11.85
CA ILE A 195 3.38 16.38 -11.59
C ILE A 195 3.76 15.44 -12.75
N ASP A 196 3.60 15.89 -14.00
CA ASP A 196 3.92 15.11 -15.20
C ASP A 196 5.42 14.81 -15.24
N SER A 197 6.25 15.82 -14.92
CA SER A 197 7.71 15.68 -14.88
C SER A 197 8.21 14.73 -13.78
N LEU A 198 7.42 14.57 -12.72
CA LEU A 198 7.71 13.68 -11.59
C LEU A 198 7.23 12.25 -11.88
N ALA A 199 6.06 12.10 -12.49
CA ALA A 199 5.36 10.82 -12.63
C ALA A 199 6.03 9.84 -13.62
N GLU A 200 6.90 10.35 -14.49
CA GLU A 200 7.69 9.58 -15.45
C GLU A 200 9.00 9.03 -14.85
N LYS A 201 9.35 9.44 -13.63
CA LYS A 201 10.64 9.13 -13.01
C LYS A 201 10.46 8.32 -11.73
N SER A 202 11.51 7.57 -11.38
CA SER A 202 11.61 6.99 -10.05
C SER A 202 12.04 8.08 -9.06
N MET A 203 11.23 8.34 -8.04
CA MET A 203 11.36 9.50 -7.15
C MET A 203 11.35 9.06 -5.68
N TYR A 204 12.20 9.68 -4.88
CA TYR A 204 12.15 9.58 -3.43
C TYR A 204 11.73 10.92 -2.83
N PHE A 205 10.55 10.97 -2.22
CA PHE A 205 10.02 12.14 -1.55
C PHE A 205 10.28 12.04 -0.05
N THR A 206 11.06 12.98 0.46
CA THR A 206 11.32 13.14 1.90
C THR A 206 10.77 14.46 2.39
N PHE A 207 10.91 14.68 3.70
CA PHE A 207 10.47 15.90 4.36
C PHE A 207 11.54 16.37 5.34
N PRO A 208 11.69 17.68 5.57
CA PRO A 208 12.63 18.16 6.56
C PRO A 208 12.19 17.72 7.96
N LYS A 209 13.17 17.38 8.82
CA LYS A 209 12.89 16.77 10.13
C LYS A 209 12.02 17.65 11.05
N LEU A 210 12.13 18.97 10.94
CA LEU A 210 11.46 19.94 11.82
C LEU A 210 10.04 20.31 11.39
N PHE A 211 9.50 19.68 10.34
CA PHE A 211 8.18 20.02 9.83
C PHE A 211 7.09 19.24 10.56
N SER A 212 5.92 19.87 10.70
CA SER A 212 4.78 19.33 11.43
C SER A 212 4.24 18.05 10.77
N ARG A 213 3.58 17.20 11.55
CA ARG A 213 2.93 16.00 11.01
C ARG A 213 1.86 16.37 9.99
N GLU A 214 1.09 17.42 10.28
CA GLU A 214 0.02 17.93 9.42
C GLU A 214 0.57 18.40 8.07
N PHE A 215 1.73 19.06 8.04
CA PHE A 215 2.37 19.43 6.77
C PHE A 215 2.76 18.19 5.96
N LYS A 216 3.39 17.20 6.59
CA LYS A 216 3.82 15.97 5.88
C LYS A 216 2.62 15.22 5.31
N GLU A 217 1.53 15.15 6.07
CA GLU A 217 0.26 14.57 5.65
C GLU A 217 -0.35 15.34 4.47
N LEU A 218 -0.46 16.68 4.60
CA LEU A 218 -0.97 17.56 3.55
C LEU A 218 -0.16 17.45 2.26
N ALA A 219 1.17 17.52 2.34
CA ALA A 219 2.04 17.49 1.18
C ALA A 219 2.01 16.13 0.48
N SER A 220 1.99 15.03 1.24
CA SER A 220 1.82 13.68 0.68
C SER A 220 0.47 13.53 -0.01
N LEU A 221 -0.60 14.02 0.62
CA LEU A 221 -1.95 14.01 0.06
C LEU A 221 -2.03 14.81 -1.25
N ILE A 222 -1.53 16.05 -1.26
CA ILE A 222 -1.53 16.89 -2.47
C ILE A 222 -0.78 16.18 -3.59
N LEU A 223 0.40 15.61 -3.30
CA LEU A 223 1.18 14.88 -4.30
C LEU A 223 0.40 13.69 -4.89
N LEU A 224 -0.33 12.93 -4.05
CA LEU A 224 -1.16 11.82 -4.50
C LEU A 224 -2.38 12.28 -5.31
N LEU A 225 -3.04 13.36 -4.91
CA LEU A 225 -4.15 13.95 -5.66
C LEU A 225 -3.69 14.46 -7.03
N LEU A 226 -2.55 15.15 -7.10
CA LEU A 226 -1.96 15.60 -8.36
C LEU A 226 -1.64 14.39 -9.25
N LEU A 227 -1.01 13.34 -8.69
CA LEU A 227 -0.70 12.11 -9.42
C LEU A 227 -1.97 11.45 -9.96
N GLN A 228 -3.01 11.36 -9.14
CA GLN A 228 -4.30 10.80 -9.53
C GLN A 228 -4.89 11.59 -10.71
N GLY A 229 -4.88 12.92 -10.65
CA GLY A 229 -5.33 13.79 -11.73
C GLY A 229 -4.56 13.54 -13.02
N TYR A 230 -3.23 13.59 -12.96
CA TYR A 230 -2.38 13.31 -14.11
C TYR A 230 -2.70 11.94 -14.72
N ARG A 231 -2.80 10.89 -13.89
CA ARG A 231 -3.11 9.54 -14.35
C ARG A 231 -4.50 9.42 -14.97
N ARG A 232 -5.51 10.19 -14.49
CA ARG A 232 -6.83 10.30 -15.14
C ARG A 232 -6.73 10.81 -16.57
N THR A 233 -5.82 11.76 -16.85
CA THR A 233 -5.63 12.30 -18.21
C THR A 233 -5.09 11.27 -19.19
N LEU A 234 -4.33 10.29 -18.70
CA LEU A 234 -3.76 9.22 -19.53
C LEU A 234 -4.78 8.11 -19.86
N GLY A 235 -5.96 8.15 -19.24
CA GLY A 235 -7.02 7.15 -19.41
C GLY A 235 -6.79 5.86 -18.62
N GLU A 236 -7.65 4.87 -18.85
CA GLU A 236 -7.55 3.58 -18.17
C GLU A 236 -6.31 2.79 -18.63
N ARG A 237 -5.62 2.19 -17.67
CA ARG A 237 -4.40 1.41 -17.84
C ARG A 237 -4.50 0.12 -17.03
N HIS A 238 -4.47 -1.01 -17.71
CA HIS A 238 -4.62 -2.34 -17.10
C HIS A 238 -3.28 -3.00 -16.70
N ARG A 239 -2.16 -2.32 -16.93
CA ARG A 239 -0.83 -2.75 -16.51
C ARG A 239 -0.27 -1.79 -15.48
N LEU A 240 0.62 -2.28 -14.62
CA LEU A 240 1.36 -1.45 -13.70
C LEU A 240 2.40 -0.61 -14.46
N GLU A 241 2.24 0.71 -14.44
CA GLU A 241 3.13 1.70 -15.06
C GLU A 241 3.83 2.59 -14.03
N LEU A 242 3.41 2.56 -12.76
CA LEU A 242 4.08 3.24 -11.65
C LEU A 242 3.75 2.54 -10.33
N MET A 243 4.77 2.29 -9.52
CA MET A 243 4.62 1.82 -8.14
C MET A 243 4.76 3.01 -7.19
N VAL A 244 3.90 3.12 -6.19
CA VAL A 244 3.98 4.14 -5.13
C VAL A 244 4.04 3.45 -3.78
N ILE A 245 5.15 3.60 -3.07
CA ILE A 245 5.32 3.16 -1.68
C ILE A 245 4.97 4.33 -0.77
N LEU A 246 4.08 4.09 0.19
CA LEU A 246 3.76 5.03 1.25
C LEU A 246 4.33 4.49 2.56
N GLU A 247 5.46 5.03 2.98
CA GLU A 247 6.02 4.74 4.31
C GLU A 247 5.18 5.44 5.37
N GLU A 248 4.89 4.74 6.47
CA GLU A 248 4.01 5.21 7.55
C GLU A 248 2.63 5.67 7.02
N ALA A 249 2.04 4.80 6.19
CA ALA A 249 0.78 5.01 5.51
C ALA A 249 -0.41 5.33 6.44
N HIS A 250 -0.30 5.01 7.74
CA HIS A 250 -1.28 5.38 8.75
C HIS A 250 -1.54 6.89 8.84
N PHE A 251 -0.59 7.74 8.44
CA PHE A 251 -0.82 9.18 8.32
C PHE A 251 -1.85 9.53 7.25
N LEU A 252 -1.98 8.70 6.21
CA LEU A 252 -2.91 8.91 5.11
C LEU A 252 -4.15 8.02 5.20
N ALA A 253 -4.32 7.28 6.31
CA ALA A 253 -5.41 6.32 6.47
C ALA A 253 -6.81 6.85 6.08
N PRO A 254 -7.19 8.10 6.42
CA PRO A 254 -8.49 8.65 6.00
C PRO A 254 -8.67 8.77 4.48
N TYR A 255 -7.57 8.90 3.73
CA TYR A 255 -7.57 9.05 2.27
C TYR A 255 -7.40 7.72 1.52
N LEU A 256 -6.64 6.78 2.11
CA LEU A 256 -6.23 5.55 1.42
C LEU A 256 -7.41 4.73 0.89
N LEU A 257 -8.53 4.70 1.61
CA LEU A 257 -9.69 3.90 1.22
C LEU A 257 -10.27 4.36 -0.12
N ASP A 258 -10.45 5.67 -0.30
CA ASP A 258 -10.98 6.22 -1.53
C ASP A 258 -9.94 6.16 -2.65
N LEU A 259 -8.67 6.40 -2.32
CA LEU A 259 -7.55 6.17 -3.25
C LEU A 259 -7.57 4.74 -3.82
N TYR A 260 -7.66 3.70 -2.97
CA TYR A 260 -7.66 2.29 -3.43
C TYR A 260 -8.88 1.95 -4.30
N LYS A 261 -10.04 2.59 -4.05
CA LYS A 261 -11.25 2.39 -4.85
C LYS A 261 -11.14 3.04 -6.22
N GLU A 262 -10.62 4.26 -6.28
CA GLU A 262 -10.67 5.08 -7.49
C GLU A 262 -9.56 4.75 -8.47
N VAL A 263 -8.37 4.39 -7.97
CA VAL A 263 -7.15 4.44 -8.78
C VAL A 263 -6.72 3.11 -9.37
N ARG A 264 -7.42 2.04 -8.99
CA ARG A 264 -7.24 0.67 -9.51
C ARG A 264 -7.20 0.56 -11.04
N LYS A 265 -7.86 1.48 -11.75
CA LYS A 265 -7.96 1.48 -13.22
C LYS A 265 -6.95 2.37 -13.94
N PHE A 266 -6.11 3.12 -13.22
CA PHE A 266 -5.20 4.11 -13.81
C PHE A 266 -3.73 3.67 -13.85
N GLY A 267 -3.48 2.35 -13.76
CA GLY A 267 -2.17 1.77 -14.02
C GLY A 267 -1.08 2.14 -13.03
N TYR A 268 -1.42 2.51 -11.80
CA TYR A 268 -0.44 2.64 -10.73
C TYR A 268 -0.87 1.88 -9.47
N GLY A 269 0.12 1.25 -8.83
CA GLY A 269 -0.06 0.44 -7.64
C GLY A 269 0.41 1.22 -6.42
N VAL A 270 -0.46 1.33 -5.41
CA VAL A 270 -0.14 1.98 -4.14
C VAL A 270 0.11 0.90 -3.09
N ILE A 271 1.28 0.89 -2.48
CA ILE A 271 1.68 -0.05 -1.43
C ILE A 271 1.79 0.74 -0.13
N ALA A 272 0.84 0.52 0.77
CA ALA A 272 0.82 1.13 2.10
C ALA A 272 1.71 0.32 3.06
N VAL A 273 2.69 0.98 3.68
CA VAL A 273 3.57 0.38 4.69
C VAL A 273 3.19 0.93 6.06
N THR A 274 2.81 0.05 7.00
CA THR A 274 2.34 0.46 8.34
C THR A 274 2.81 -0.50 9.43
N GLN A 275 2.76 -0.09 10.70
CA GLN A 275 3.27 -0.92 11.79
C GLN A 275 2.24 -1.93 12.28
N LEU A 276 1.01 -1.47 12.47
CA LEU A 276 -0.06 -2.25 13.09
C LEU A 276 -1.27 -2.34 12.16
N PRO A 277 -1.93 -3.51 12.07
CA PRO A 277 -3.03 -3.66 11.13
C PRO A 277 -4.21 -2.71 11.40
N ARG A 278 -4.48 -2.46 12.68
CA ARG A 278 -5.54 -1.58 13.19
C ARG A 278 -5.36 -0.08 12.88
N GLU A 279 -4.21 0.31 12.32
CA GLU A 279 -3.97 1.69 11.89
C GLU A 279 -4.68 2.03 10.57
N LEU A 280 -5.14 1.01 9.84
CA LEU A 280 -5.80 1.12 8.55
C LEU A 280 -7.24 0.63 8.63
N ASP A 281 -8.11 1.17 7.78
CA ASP A 281 -9.47 0.66 7.61
C ASP A 281 -9.43 -0.82 7.18
N PRO A 282 -10.18 -1.73 7.85
CA PRO A 282 -10.24 -3.15 7.49
C PRO A 282 -10.60 -3.42 6.02
N LEU A 283 -11.37 -2.55 5.37
CA LEU A 283 -11.73 -2.66 3.95
C LEU A 283 -10.52 -2.53 3.03
N LEU A 284 -9.46 -1.83 3.45
CA LEU A 284 -8.23 -1.73 2.67
C LEU A 284 -7.59 -3.11 2.43
N TYR A 285 -7.63 -4.01 3.42
CA TYR A 285 -7.12 -5.37 3.28
C TYR A 285 -7.94 -6.21 2.30
N GLN A 286 -9.20 -5.87 2.08
CA GLN A 286 -10.06 -6.52 1.08
C GLN A 286 -9.83 -5.96 -0.33
N LEU A 287 -9.50 -4.66 -0.43
CA LEU A 287 -9.22 -3.98 -1.70
C LEU A 287 -7.78 -4.21 -2.19
N ALA A 288 -6.84 -4.43 -1.28
CA ALA A 288 -5.46 -4.73 -1.61
C ALA A 288 -5.37 -6.01 -2.43
N GLY A 289 -4.67 -5.95 -3.56
CA GLY A 289 -4.33 -7.12 -4.36
C GLY A 289 -3.42 -8.09 -3.62
N PHE A 290 -2.62 -7.59 -2.68
CA PHE A 290 -1.82 -8.42 -1.80
C PHE A 290 -1.55 -7.75 -0.44
N VAL A 291 -1.32 -8.59 0.57
CA VAL A 291 -0.89 -8.17 1.90
C VAL A 291 0.31 -9.00 2.30
N ILE A 292 1.38 -8.34 2.77
CA ILE A 292 2.56 -8.98 3.33
C ILE A 292 2.63 -8.66 4.81
N ALA A 293 2.39 -9.67 5.65
CA ALA A 293 2.50 -9.56 7.10
C ALA A 293 3.86 -10.12 7.54
N LEU A 294 4.70 -9.27 8.13
CA LEU A 294 6.04 -9.66 8.62
C LEU A 294 5.97 -10.25 10.02
N SER A 295 7.05 -10.91 10.45
CA SER A 295 7.17 -11.42 11.81
C SER A 295 6.96 -10.32 12.87
N GLY A 296 6.25 -10.64 13.95
CA GLY A 296 5.92 -9.66 14.99
C GLY A 296 5.62 -10.26 16.37
N THR A 297 5.12 -9.41 17.27
CA THR A 297 4.71 -9.81 18.62
C THR A 297 3.41 -10.63 18.59
N GLU A 298 3.12 -11.36 19.66
CA GLU A 298 1.89 -12.16 19.75
C GLU A 298 0.62 -11.32 19.55
N SER A 299 0.54 -10.13 20.14
CA SER A 299 -0.60 -9.22 19.94
C SER A 299 -0.74 -8.80 18.47
N TYR A 300 0.36 -8.53 17.79
CA TYR A 300 0.36 -8.21 16.36
C TYR A 300 -0.09 -9.41 15.52
N VAL A 301 0.43 -10.61 15.80
CA VAL A 301 0.06 -11.84 15.07
C VAL A 301 -1.42 -12.16 15.30
N ASN A 302 -1.97 -11.86 16.48
CA ASN A 302 -3.40 -12.02 16.74
C ASN A 302 -4.25 -11.06 15.89
N ASP A 303 -3.83 -9.80 15.70
CA ASP A 303 -4.52 -8.86 14.79
C ASP A 303 -4.53 -9.39 13.34
N ILE A 304 -3.40 -9.90 12.85
CA ILE A 304 -3.30 -10.55 11.52
C ILE A 304 -4.18 -11.81 11.45
N SER A 305 -4.17 -12.62 12.51
CA SER A 305 -4.97 -13.85 12.61
C SER A 305 -6.46 -13.57 12.52
N LEU A 306 -6.94 -12.46 13.07
CA LEU A 306 -8.34 -12.05 12.97
C LEU A 306 -8.71 -11.57 11.56
N LEU A 307 -7.78 -10.88 10.87
CA LEU A 307 -8.01 -10.38 9.52
C LEU A 307 -8.06 -11.51 8.48
N PHE A 308 -7.19 -12.51 8.61
CA PHE A 308 -6.99 -13.54 7.58
C PHE A 308 -7.35 -14.96 8.01
N SER A 309 -7.87 -15.14 9.24
CA SER A 309 -8.23 -16.46 9.79
C SER A 309 -7.08 -17.47 9.77
N LEU A 310 -5.91 -17.04 10.25
CA LEU A 310 -4.67 -17.84 10.19
C LEU A 310 -4.77 -19.16 10.98
N THR A 311 -4.15 -20.20 10.43
CA THR A 311 -3.91 -21.48 11.10
C THR A 311 -2.81 -21.38 12.16
N PRO A 312 -2.72 -22.32 13.12
CA PRO A 312 -1.62 -22.33 14.10
C PRO A 312 -0.22 -22.33 13.46
N ASP A 313 -0.02 -23.09 12.39
CA ASP A 313 1.25 -23.16 11.67
C ASP A 313 1.63 -21.82 11.01
N GLU A 314 0.67 -21.13 10.40
CA GLU A 314 0.88 -19.79 9.83
C GLU A 314 1.16 -18.75 10.91
N ARG A 315 0.49 -18.85 12.07
CA ARG A 315 0.76 -17.98 13.23
C ARG A 315 2.18 -18.18 13.74
N ASP A 316 2.59 -19.43 13.92
CA ASP A 316 3.93 -19.78 14.41
C ASP A 316 5.02 -19.30 13.44
N HIS A 317 4.76 -19.33 12.12
CA HIS A 317 5.70 -18.84 11.10
C HIS A 317 6.05 -17.35 11.23
N ILE A 318 5.07 -16.49 11.57
CA ILE A 318 5.30 -15.05 11.76
C ILE A 318 5.38 -14.62 13.23
N LEU A 319 5.41 -15.58 14.15
CA LEU A 319 5.65 -15.28 15.55
C LEU A 319 7.14 -14.90 15.77
N TYR A 320 7.37 -14.03 16.74
CA TYR A 320 8.66 -13.48 17.14
C TYR A 320 9.87 -14.44 16.98
N LYS A 321 11.00 -13.90 16.46
CA LYS A 321 12.35 -14.50 16.24
C LYS A 321 12.66 -15.11 14.86
N VAL A 322 11.72 -15.20 13.95
CA VAL A 322 11.99 -15.69 12.59
C VAL A 322 12.27 -14.52 11.66
N HIS A 323 13.50 -13.97 11.70
CA HIS A 323 13.88 -12.87 10.82
C HIS A 323 13.71 -13.24 9.34
N GLY A 324 13.03 -12.38 8.59
CA GLY A 324 12.71 -12.62 7.19
C GLY A 324 11.48 -13.49 6.95
N ALA A 325 10.83 -14.03 7.99
CA ALA A 325 9.55 -14.68 7.82
C ALA A 325 8.42 -13.67 7.56
N ALA A 326 7.59 -14.01 6.58
CA ALA A 326 6.41 -13.26 6.22
C ALA A 326 5.27 -14.21 5.79
N LEU A 327 4.05 -13.71 5.89
CA LEU A 327 2.89 -14.27 5.20
C LEU A 327 2.52 -13.37 4.03
N LEU A 328 2.37 -13.97 2.86
CA LEU A 328 1.82 -13.32 1.68
C LEU A 328 0.37 -13.78 1.50
N VAL A 329 -0.57 -12.84 1.57
CA VAL A 329 -1.98 -13.05 1.24
C VAL A 329 -2.24 -12.37 -0.11
N ARG A 330 -2.89 -13.06 -1.04
CA ARG A 330 -3.23 -12.52 -2.36
C ARG A 330 -4.75 -12.41 -2.47
N GLN A 331 -5.24 -11.33 -3.08
CA GLN A 331 -6.66 -11.14 -3.30
C GLN A 331 -7.21 -12.27 -4.18
N GLY A 332 -8.25 -12.94 -3.69
CA GLY A 332 -8.87 -14.08 -4.39
C GLY A 332 -8.24 -15.44 -4.08
N ASP A 333 -7.07 -15.52 -3.42
CA ASP A 333 -6.58 -16.77 -2.83
C ASP A 333 -6.73 -16.70 -1.31
N PRO A 334 -7.66 -17.49 -0.71
CA PRO A 334 -7.90 -17.44 0.73
C PRO A 334 -6.76 -18.03 1.55
N ARG A 335 -5.75 -18.66 0.92
CA ARG A 335 -4.65 -19.32 1.61
C ARG A 335 -3.42 -18.42 1.65
N PRO A 336 -3.00 -17.93 2.82
CA PRO A 336 -1.70 -17.31 2.99
C PRO A 336 -0.57 -18.21 2.47
N ARG A 337 0.53 -17.58 2.05
CA ARG A 337 1.79 -18.27 1.75
C ARG A 337 2.81 -17.89 2.80
N LYS A 338 3.38 -18.90 3.45
CA LYS A 338 4.59 -18.74 4.27
C LYS A 338 5.75 -18.45 3.33
N VAL A 339 6.40 -17.31 3.54
CA VAL A 339 7.55 -16.87 2.75
C VAL A 339 8.71 -16.59 3.69
N MET A 340 9.89 -17.07 3.32
CA MET A 340 11.16 -16.61 3.84
C MET A 340 11.74 -15.61 2.84
N LEU A 341 11.68 -14.32 3.20
CA LEU A 341 12.09 -13.22 2.35
C LEU A 341 13.57 -13.32 1.98
N LYS A 342 13.88 -13.06 0.70
CA LYS A 342 15.23 -12.99 0.17
C LYS A 342 15.46 -11.62 -0.47
N PRO A 343 15.48 -10.54 0.33
CA PRO A 343 15.68 -9.21 -0.21
C PRO A 343 17.03 -9.11 -0.91
N ARG A 344 17.07 -8.33 -2.00
CA ARG A 344 18.31 -8.00 -2.70
C ARG A 344 19.32 -7.34 -1.73
N ARG A 345 20.62 -7.53 -1.99
CA ARG A 345 21.69 -6.99 -1.11
C ARG A 345 21.64 -5.47 -1.03
N GLU A 346 21.28 -4.83 -2.13
CA GLU A 346 21.10 -3.40 -2.31
C GLU A 346 19.93 -2.85 -1.47
N ALA A 347 18.93 -3.70 -1.16
CA ALA A 347 17.81 -3.35 -0.31
C ALA A 347 18.16 -3.39 1.18
N LEU A 348 19.31 -3.94 1.58
CA LEU A 348 19.73 -3.98 2.98
C LEU A 348 20.26 -2.61 3.40
N ALA A 349 19.93 -2.18 4.62
CA ALA A 349 20.58 -1.00 5.20
C ALA A 349 22.04 -1.39 5.50
N GLN A 350 22.97 -0.93 4.67
CA GLN A 350 24.39 -0.99 5.03
C GLN A 350 24.66 0.16 6.00
N GLU A 351 25.14 -0.18 7.20
CA GLU A 351 25.62 0.73 8.25
C GLU A 351 26.74 1.64 7.75
#